data_AF-A0A968AT40-F1
#
_entry.id   AF-A0A968AT40-F1
#
_cell.length_a   1.000
_cell.length_b   1.000
_cell.length_c   1.000
_cell.angle_alpha   90.00
_cell.angle_beta   90.00
_cell.angle_gamma   90.00
#
_symmetry.space_group_name_H-M   'P 1'
#
loop_
_entity.id
_entity.type
_entity.pdbx_description
1 polymer ?
#
loop_
_entity_poly.entity_id
_entity_poly.type
_entity_poly.pdbx_seq_one_letter_code
_entity_poly.pdbx_strand_id
1 'polypeptide(L)'
;EVHTPQHVNLIQVSSTKDGIHYMDPDTPVSPNSFNAALVAAGGLLDAVDGVMKGQYKNAFCAVRPPGHHAESQRAMGFCLFNNVAVAARYIQKQYQMEKVAIVDWDVHHGNGTQYIFYDDPSV
;
A
#
# COMPACT_ATOMS: atom_id res chain seq x y z
N GLU A 1 -6.05 7.75 5.24
CA GLU A 1 -6.85 7.95 4.00
C GLU A 1 -7.17 6.64 3.30
N VAL A 2 -6.25 5.66 3.33
CA VAL A 2 -6.52 4.29 2.84
C VAL A 2 -6.82 3.33 3.99
N HIS A 3 -5.88 3.26 4.93
CA HIS A 3 -5.97 2.35 6.08
C HIS A 3 -6.54 3.06 7.30
N THR A 4 -7.25 2.33 8.15
CA THR A 4 -7.69 2.86 9.44
C THR A 4 -6.53 2.99 10.41
N PRO A 5 -6.61 3.90 11.39
CA PRO A 5 -5.61 3.99 12.46
C PRO A 5 -5.42 2.65 13.21
N GLN A 6 -6.50 1.89 13.39
CA GLN A 6 -6.48 0.58 14.03
C GLN A 6 -5.68 -0.43 13.23
N HIS A 7 -5.81 -0.44 11.90
CA HIS A 7 -5.03 -1.31 11.01
C HIS A 7 -3.54 -1.00 11.09
N VAL A 8 -3.18 0.28 11.01
CA VAL A 8 -1.77 0.72 11.12
C VAL A 8 -1.18 0.31 12.47
N ASN A 9 -1.91 0.55 13.56
CA ASN A 9 -1.48 0.16 14.90
C ASN A 9 -1.36 -1.36 15.05
N LEU A 10 -2.29 -2.13 14.49
CA LEU A 10 -2.24 -3.59 14.51
C LEU A 10 -0.95 -4.11 13.84
N ILE A 11 -0.58 -3.60 12.67
CA ILE A 11 0.64 -4.01 11.97
C ILE A 11 1.87 -3.59 12.77
N GLN A 12 1.89 -2.38 13.32
CA GLN A 12 2.99 -1.89 14.13
C GLN A 12 3.22 -2.81 15.34
N VAL A 13 2.19 -3.04 16.15
CA VAL A 13 2.27 -3.89 17.36
C VAL A 13 2.58 -5.34 17.02
N SER A 14 2.04 -5.87 15.91
CA SER A 14 2.32 -7.24 15.49
C SER A 14 3.76 -7.40 15.00
N SER A 15 4.34 -6.35 14.43
CA SER A 15 5.73 -6.33 14.02
C SER A 15 6.69 -6.16 15.19
N THR A 16 6.33 -5.45 16.27
CA THR A 16 7.27 -5.21 17.40
C THR A 16 7.52 -6.42 18.30
N LYS A 17 6.77 -7.51 18.14
CA LYS A 17 6.94 -8.71 18.94
C LYS A 17 8.13 -9.53 18.43
N ASP A 18 8.83 -10.20 19.35
CA ASP A 18 9.96 -11.06 19.02
C ASP A 18 9.50 -12.28 18.21
N GLY A 19 10.26 -12.61 17.16
CA GLY A 19 9.99 -13.77 16.30
C GLY A 19 9.11 -13.45 15.09
N ILE A 20 8.45 -14.48 14.56
CA ILE A 20 7.53 -14.37 13.42
C ILE A 20 6.10 -14.48 13.94
N HIS A 21 5.28 -13.49 13.60
CA HIS A 21 3.84 -13.52 13.82
C HIS A 21 3.11 -13.56 12.49
N TYR A 22 1.87 -14.02 12.51
CA TYR A 22 1.06 -14.19 11.31
C TYR A 22 -0.18 -13.30 11.40
N MET A 23 -0.36 -12.44 10.41
CA MET A 23 -1.56 -11.59 10.30
C MET A 23 -2.76 -12.38 9.79
N ASP A 24 -2.49 -13.39 8.96
CA ASP A 24 -3.37 -14.44 8.47
C ASP A 24 -2.52 -15.72 8.22
N PRO A 25 -3.07 -16.83 7.69
CA PRO A 25 -2.30 -18.07 7.53
C PRO A 25 -0.99 -17.98 6.72
N ASP A 26 -0.83 -16.98 5.85
CA ASP A 26 0.33 -16.86 4.96
C ASP A 26 1.04 -15.49 5.00
N THR A 27 0.60 -14.54 5.83
CA THR A 27 1.20 -13.20 5.93
C THR A 27 2.06 -13.07 7.19
N PRO A 28 3.34 -13.47 7.15
CA PRO A 28 4.24 -13.32 8.29
C PRO A 28 4.71 -11.88 8.46
N VAL A 29 4.88 -11.47 9.72
CA VAL A 29 5.52 -10.23 10.14
C VAL A 29 6.64 -10.52 11.15
N SER A 30 7.67 -9.69 11.12
CA SER A 30 8.83 -9.73 12.01
C SER A 30 9.15 -8.32 12.52
N PRO A 31 10.14 -8.14 13.43
CA PRO A 31 10.58 -6.84 13.95
C PRO A 31 10.76 -5.72 12.92
N ASN A 32 11.18 -6.07 11.69
CA ASN A 32 11.45 -5.09 10.64
C ASN A 32 10.28 -4.90 9.65
N SER A 33 9.21 -5.69 9.74
CA SER A 33 8.12 -5.69 8.75
C SER A 33 7.38 -4.36 8.69
N PHE A 34 7.09 -3.73 9.82
CA PHE A 34 6.42 -2.42 9.84
C PHE A 34 7.26 -1.36 9.12
N ASN A 35 8.56 -1.27 9.44
CA ASN A 35 9.44 -0.31 8.78
C ASN A 35 9.60 -0.62 7.27
N ALA A 36 9.75 -1.90 6.91
CA ALA A 36 9.81 -2.31 5.51
C ALA A 36 8.54 -1.92 4.74
N ALA A 37 7.35 -2.08 5.35
CA ALA A 37 6.08 -1.69 4.75
C ALA A 37 5.96 -0.16 4.59
N LEU A 38 6.44 0.62 5.56
CA LEU A 38 6.50 2.08 5.45
C LEU A 38 7.43 2.52 4.31
N VAL A 39 8.61 1.91 4.18
CA VAL A 39 9.54 2.20 3.08
C VAL A 39 8.96 1.78 1.74
N ALA A 40 8.26 0.64 1.66
CA ALA A 40 7.61 0.19 0.43
C ALA A 40 6.54 1.18 -0.05
N ALA A 41 5.63 1.62 0.84
CA ALA A 41 4.62 2.62 0.50
C ALA A 41 5.25 3.98 0.21
N GLY A 42 6.24 4.41 1.01
CA GLY A 42 6.95 5.68 0.84
C GLY A 42 7.70 5.79 -0.48
N GLY A 43 8.32 4.70 -0.95
CA GLY A 43 9.00 4.68 -2.25
C GLY A 43 8.06 4.95 -3.44
N LEU A 44 6.77 4.61 -3.33
CA LEU A 44 5.77 5.00 -4.35
C LEU A 44 5.40 6.48 -4.25
N LEU A 45 5.39 7.06 -3.05
CA LEU A 45 5.13 8.50 -2.89
C LEU A 45 6.27 9.31 -3.49
N ASP A 46 7.52 8.92 -3.24
CA ASP A 46 8.70 9.55 -3.85
C ASP A 46 8.67 9.42 -5.39
N ALA A 47 8.24 8.26 -5.90
CA ALA A 47 8.05 8.02 -7.33
C ALA A 47 6.97 8.92 -7.95
N VAL A 48 5.81 9.05 -7.29
CA VAL A 48 4.77 10.02 -7.71
C VAL A 48 5.35 11.41 -7.76
N ASP A 49 6.06 11.82 -6.70
CA ASP A 49 6.63 13.15 -6.58
C ASP A 49 7.60 13.47 -7.73
N GLY A 50 8.53 12.58 -8.06
CA GLY A 50 9.48 12.86 -9.13
C GLY A 50 8.87 12.79 -10.53
N VAL A 51 7.82 11.98 -10.77
CA VAL A 51 7.05 12.05 -12.03
C VAL A 51 6.34 13.39 -12.13
N MET A 52 5.63 13.79 -11.07
CA MET A 52 4.82 15.02 -11.05
C MET A 52 5.67 16.29 -11.13
N LYS A 53 6.89 16.28 -10.56
CA LYS A 53 7.87 17.36 -10.66
C LYS A 53 8.66 17.35 -11.98
N GLY A 54 8.40 16.41 -12.88
CA GLY A 54 9.08 16.29 -14.17
C GLY A 54 10.54 15.83 -14.10
N GLN A 55 10.96 15.22 -12.99
CA GLN A 55 12.32 14.69 -12.82
C GLN A 55 12.53 13.43 -13.67
N TYR A 56 11.46 12.66 -13.89
CA TYR A 56 11.42 11.51 -14.78
C TYR A 56 10.04 11.35 -15.40
N LYS A 57 9.96 10.66 -16.54
CA LYS A 57 8.70 10.47 -17.30
C LYS A 57 7.80 9.39 -16.69
N ASN A 58 8.38 8.40 -16.04
CA ASN A 58 7.72 7.30 -15.36
C ASN A 58 8.68 6.71 -14.32
N ALA A 59 8.17 5.85 -13.44
CA ALA A 59 8.95 5.21 -12.39
C ALA A 59 8.50 3.77 -12.18
N PHE A 60 9.42 2.94 -11.69
CA PHE A 60 9.16 1.59 -11.23
C PHE A 60 9.68 1.44 -9.80
N CYS A 61 8.81 1.01 -8.88
CA CYS A 61 9.15 0.84 -7.48
C CYS A 61 9.41 -0.64 -7.18
N ALA A 62 10.68 -1.03 -7.12
CA ALA A 62 11.10 -2.39 -6.76
C ALA A 62 11.04 -2.59 -5.23
N VAL A 63 9.83 -2.69 -4.67
CA VAL A 63 9.59 -2.69 -3.22
C VAL A 63 9.09 -4.02 -2.68
N ARG A 64 9.34 -4.27 -1.40
CA ARG A 64 8.77 -5.37 -0.61
C ARG A 64 8.52 -4.88 0.83
N PRO A 65 7.38 -5.22 1.47
CA PRO A 65 6.32 -6.14 1.05
C PRO A 65 5.38 -5.59 -0.06
N PRO A 66 4.61 -6.47 -0.75
CA PRO A 66 3.59 -6.06 -1.74
C PRO A 66 2.39 -5.38 -1.05
N GLY A 67 1.35 -5.00 -1.84
CA GLY A 67 0.23 -4.23 -1.30
C GLY A 67 -1.19 -4.53 -1.77
N HIS A 68 -1.42 -5.08 -2.97
CA HIS A 68 -2.75 -5.07 -3.59
C HIS A 68 -3.83 -5.90 -2.86
N HIS A 69 -3.46 -6.81 -1.97
CA HIS A 69 -4.38 -7.59 -1.13
C HIS A 69 -4.77 -6.89 0.18
N ALA A 70 -4.04 -5.84 0.60
CA ALA A 70 -4.34 -5.15 1.85
C ALA A 70 -5.60 -4.27 1.68
N GLU A 71 -6.67 -4.65 2.39
CA GLU A 71 -7.88 -3.84 2.52
C GLU A 71 -7.66 -2.73 3.55
N SER A 72 -8.64 -1.84 3.75
CA SER A 72 -8.50 -0.71 4.68
C SER A 72 -8.34 -1.12 6.16
N GLN A 73 -8.75 -2.34 6.50
CA GLN A 73 -8.73 -2.88 7.87
C GLN A 73 -8.11 -4.28 7.98
N ARG A 74 -7.54 -4.81 6.90
CA ARG A 74 -7.08 -6.20 6.84
C ARG A 74 -5.78 -6.34 6.05
N ALA A 75 -4.78 -6.94 6.69
CA ALA A 75 -3.56 -7.42 6.04
C ALA A 75 -3.77 -8.88 5.66
N MET A 76 -3.37 -9.26 4.45
CA MET A 76 -3.50 -10.63 3.92
C MET A 76 -2.67 -10.80 2.65
N GLY A 77 -2.41 -12.06 2.24
CA GLY A 77 -1.70 -12.35 1.00
C GLY A 77 -0.36 -11.63 0.91
N PHE A 78 0.43 -11.67 1.98
CA PHE A 78 1.72 -10.99 2.14
C PHE A 78 1.66 -9.45 2.17
N CYS A 79 0.49 -8.84 2.01
CA CYS A 79 0.30 -7.40 1.91
C CYS A 79 -0.05 -6.78 3.28
N LEU A 80 0.78 -5.85 3.74
CA LEU A 80 0.55 -5.12 5.01
C LEU A 80 -0.17 -3.80 4.76
N PHE A 81 0.31 -3.02 3.78
CA PHE A 81 -0.33 -1.80 3.33
C PHE A 81 -0.53 -1.85 1.81
N ASN A 82 -1.65 -1.33 1.34
CA ASN A 82 -1.88 -1.14 -0.08
C ASN A 82 -1.07 0.05 -0.62
N ASN A 83 0.15 -0.24 -1.09
CA ASN A 83 1.09 0.74 -1.61
C ASN A 83 0.47 1.59 -2.73
N VAL A 84 -0.20 0.95 -3.70
CA VAL A 84 -0.76 1.63 -4.88
C VAL A 84 -1.96 2.48 -4.51
N ALA A 85 -2.85 2.01 -3.63
CA ALA A 85 -3.96 2.81 -3.14
C ALA A 85 -3.48 4.04 -2.36
N VAL A 86 -2.41 3.90 -1.55
CA VAL A 86 -1.79 5.02 -0.83
C VAL A 86 -1.23 6.05 -1.81
N ALA A 87 -0.55 5.60 -2.87
CA ALA A 87 -0.05 6.46 -3.93
C ALA A 87 -1.18 7.18 -4.70
N ALA A 88 -2.27 6.48 -5.01
CA ALA A 88 -3.44 7.06 -5.66
C ALA A 88 -4.08 8.18 -4.82
N ARG A 89 -4.29 7.95 -3.52
CA ARG A 89 -4.79 9.02 -2.63
C ARG A 89 -3.80 10.17 -2.49
N TYR A 90 -2.52 9.86 -2.42
CA TYR A 90 -1.47 10.88 -2.32
C TYR A 90 -1.44 11.79 -3.55
N ILE A 91 -1.46 11.24 -4.77
CA ILE A 91 -1.41 12.06 -6.00
C ILE A 91 -2.67 12.92 -6.16
N GLN A 92 -3.85 12.38 -5.82
CA GLN A 92 -5.09 13.16 -5.79
C GLN A 92 -5.00 14.33 -4.81
N LYS A 93 -4.49 14.10 -3.60
CA LYS A 93 -4.41 15.12 -2.56
C LYS A 93 -3.33 16.18 -2.81
N GLN A 94 -2.11 15.76 -3.13
CA GLN A 94 -0.96 16.67 -3.24
C GLN A 94 -0.92 17.42 -4.56
N TYR A 95 -1.35 16.78 -5.65
CA TYR A 95 -1.30 17.34 -6.99
C TYR A 95 -2.68 17.63 -7.57
N GLN A 96 -3.74 17.53 -6.76
CA GLN A 96 -5.13 17.85 -7.14
C GLN A 96 -5.61 17.07 -8.37
N MET A 97 -5.10 15.84 -8.55
CA MET A 97 -5.56 14.97 -9.62
C MET A 97 -6.99 14.52 -9.36
N GLU A 98 -7.88 14.80 -10.29
CA GLU A 98 -9.31 14.46 -10.15
C GLU A 98 -9.57 12.97 -10.35
N LYS A 99 -8.80 12.32 -11.23
CA LYS A 99 -8.97 10.91 -11.60
C LYS A 99 -7.64 10.18 -11.66
N VAL A 100 -7.61 8.97 -11.15
CA VAL A 100 -6.49 8.03 -11.24
C VAL A 100 -7.03 6.73 -11.84
N ALA A 101 -6.21 5.98 -12.57
CA ALA A 101 -6.54 4.62 -12.97
C ALA A 101 -5.50 3.67 -12.37
N ILE A 102 -5.96 2.61 -11.71
CA ILE A 102 -5.09 1.54 -11.21
C ILE A 102 -5.22 0.32 -12.12
N VAL A 103 -4.12 -0.03 -12.79
CA VAL A 103 -4.04 -1.24 -13.62
C VAL A 103 -3.29 -2.32 -12.83
N ASP A 104 -4.01 -3.35 -12.42
CA ASP A 104 -3.45 -4.51 -11.72
C ASP A 104 -3.41 -5.71 -12.67
N TRP A 105 -2.20 -6.15 -13.03
CA TRP A 105 -1.98 -7.33 -13.86
C TRP A 105 -1.44 -8.52 -13.07
N ASP A 106 -1.34 -8.41 -11.74
CA ASP A 106 -0.96 -9.55 -10.91
C ASP A 106 -1.92 -10.71 -11.18
N VAL A 107 -1.41 -11.93 -11.10
CA VAL A 107 -2.21 -13.13 -11.34
C VAL A 107 -3.31 -13.30 -10.29
N HIS A 108 -3.08 -12.81 -9.07
CA HIS A 108 -4.08 -12.78 -8.03
C HIS A 108 -4.91 -11.50 -8.12
N HIS A 109 -6.20 -11.63 -7.83
CA HIS A 109 -7.09 -10.49 -7.74
C HIS A 109 -6.61 -9.51 -6.65
N GLY A 110 -6.40 -8.24 -7.00
CA GLY A 110 -6.13 -7.14 -6.06
C GLY A 110 -7.34 -6.73 -5.22
N ASN A 111 -7.79 -7.62 -4.31
CA ASN A 111 -9.03 -7.44 -3.54
C ASN A 111 -8.96 -6.25 -2.59
N GLY A 112 -7.77 -5.94 -2.07
CA GLY A 112 -7.54 -4.75 -1.25
C GLY A 112 -7.86 -3.48 -2.02
N THR A 113 -7.31 -3.36 -3.24
CA THR A 113 -7.55 -2.21 -4.11
C THR A 113 -9.03 -2.09 -4.47
N GLN A 114 -9.67 -3.20 -4.89
CA GLN A 114 -11.11 -3.22 -5.15
C GLN A 114 -11.91 -2.76 -3.93
N TYR A 115 -11.63 -3.31 -2.75
CA TYR A 115 -12.36 -2.97 -1.53
C TYR A 115 -12.24 -1.48 -1.18
N ILE A 116 -11.04 -0.90 -1.33
CA ILE A 116 -10.77 0.50 -0.99
C ILE A 116 -11.52 1.48 -1.91
N PHE A 117 -11.68 1.14 -3.19
CA PHE A 117 -12.22 2.05 -4.21
C PHE A 117 -13.55 1.59 -4.82
N TYR A 118 -14.21 0.57 -4.26
CA TYR A 118 -15.37 -0.09 -4.87
C TYR A 118 -16.47 0.88 -5.31
N ASP A 119 -16.74 1.89 -4.49
CA ASP A 119 -17.76 2.92 -4.72
C ASP A 119 -17.17 4.29 -5.09
N ASP A 120 -15.86 4.38 -5.35
CA ASP A 120 -15.19 5.65 -5.64
C ASP A 120 -14.91 5.81 -7.15
N PRO A 121 -15.67 6.64 -7.88
CA PRO A 121 -15.49 6.85 -9.30
C PRO A 121 -14.28 7.73 -9.66
N SER A 122 -13.54 8.25 -8.67
CA SER A 122 -12.30 9.00 -8.89
C SER A 122 -11.07 8.12 -9.09
N VAL A 123 -11.21 6.80 -8.91
CA VAL A 123 -10.14 5.79 -9.08
C VAL A 123 -10.64 4.59 -9.89
#